data_AF-A0A936LNZ0-F1
#
_entry.id   AF-A0A936LNZ0-F1
#
_cell.length_a   1.000
_cell.length_b   1.000
_cell.length_c   1.000
_cell.angle_alpha   90.00
_cell.angle_beta   90.00
_cell.angle_gamma   90.00
#
_symmetry.space_group_name_H-M   'P 1'
#
loop_
_entity.id
_entity.type
_entity.pdbx_description
1 polymer ?
#
loop_
_entity_poly.entity_id
_entity_poly.type
_entity_poly.pdbx_seq_one_letter_code
_entity_poly.pdbx_strand_id
1 'polypeptide(L)'
;MIRSSLWYLLVGTVPWSTLLAQTNTASIEWSGDERALRFLEEYPASDHVIDGYRVQIFLGAKADAVKTRQTFLLKHPDVPAYLSYLAPNFRIRVGDLRDRISAERLRHDLREEQPGCYVVQDRIEPPRLSEGSTP
;
A
#
# COMPACT_ATOMS: atom_id res chain seq x y z
N MET A 1 -13.47 27.25 -58.10
CA MET A 1 -14.24 26.39 -59.03
C MET A 1 -13.47 25.09 -59.23
N ILE A 2 -14.16 23.97 -59.03
CA ILE A 2 -13.68 22.59 -59.10
C ILE A 2 -13.54 22.16 -60.57
N ARG A 3 -12.55 21.29 -60.87
CA ARG A 3 -12.59 20.12 -61.80
C ARG A 3 -11.16 19.70 -62.15
N SER A 4 -10.66 18.63 -61.55
CA SER A 4 -10.69 17.25 -62.06
C SER A 4 -9.84 17.00 -63.30
N SER A 5 -8.81 16.18 -63.19
CA SER A 5 -8.69 14.98 -64.04
C SER A 5 -7.58 14.07 -63.55
N LEU A 6 -8.02 12.88 -63.19
CA LEU A 6 -7.25 11.68 -62.90
C LEU A 6 -6.70 11.13 -64.22
N TRP A 7 -5.40 10.85 -64.29
CA TRP A 7 -4.84 9.89 -65.25
C TRP A 7 -3.85 8.99 -64.51
N TYR A 8 -4.31 7.79 -64.20
CA TYR A 8 -3.45 6.63 -63.92
C TYR A 8 -2.99 6.06 -65.26
N LEU A 9 -1.71 5.67 -65.34
CA LEU A 9 -1.13 4.52 -66.06
C LEU A 9 0.41 4.60 -65.85
N LEU A 10 0.96 3.87 -64.87
CA LEU A 10 1.75 2.62 -65.06
C LEU A 10 2.90 2.83 -66.07
N VAL A 11 4.19 2.72 -65.72
CA VAL A 11 4.87 1.57 -65.12
C VAL A 11 6.25 2.00 -64.58
N GLY A 12 6.62 1.54 -63.37
CA GLY A 12 8.02 1.16 -63.09
C GLY A 12 8.89 2.08 -62.23
N THR A 13 8.47 2.48 -61.04
CA THR A 13 9.43 2.86 -59.99
C THR A 13 9.76 1.63 -59.17
N VAL A 14 11.00 1.15 -59.28
CA VAL A 14 11.56 0.11 -58.41
C VAL A 14 11.26 0.48 -56.96
N PRO A 15 10.53 -0.38 -56.22
CA PRO A 15 10.15 -0.08 -54.85
C PRO A 15 11.43 0.00 -54.02
N TRP A 16 11.51 1.04 -53.20
CA TRP A 16 12.54 1.25 -52.16
C TRP A 16 13.07 -0.09 -51.66
N SER A 17 14.27 -0.45 -52.12
CA SER A 17 14.90 -1.72 -51.80
C SER A 17 15.13 -1.78 -50.30
N THR A 18 14.27 -2.56 -49.67
CA THR A 18 14.31 -3.14 -48.32
C THR A 18 15.68 -3.04 -47.65
N LEU A 19 15.80 -2.04 -46.78
CA LEU A 19 16.77 -2.06 -45.69
C LEU A 19 16.31 -3.19 -44.73
N LEU A 20 16.94 -4.35 -44.80
CA LEU A 20 16.76 -5.38 -43.77
C LEU A 20 17.41 -4.86 -42.49
N ALA A 21 16.65 -4.14 -41.68
CA ALA A 21 17.00 -3.90 -40.30
C ALA A 21 16.97 -5.25 -39.57
N GLN A 22 18.11 -5.91 -39.47
CA GLN A 22 18.26 -7.06 -38.61
C GLN A 22 18.25 -6.54 -37.17
N THR A 23 17.07 -6.44 -36.58
CA THR A 23 16.95 -6.24 -35.13
C THR A 23 17.37 -7.56 -34.49
N ASN A 24 18.63 -7.65 -34.06
CA ASN A 24 19.05 -8.67 -33.12
C ASN A 24 18.41 -8.35 -31.77
N THR A 25 17.10 -8.59 -31.68
CA THR A 25 16.36 -8.56 -30.43
C THR A 25 16.73 -9.85 -29.73
N ALA A 26 17.76 -9.80 -28.89
CA ALA A 26 18.00 -10.84 -27.91
C ALA A 26 16.70 -11.00 -27.11
N SER A 27 15.95 -12.06 -27.41
CA SER A 27 14.77 -12.44 -26.66
C SER A 27 15.26 -12.78 -25.26
N ILE A 28 15.04 -11.87 -24.31
CA ILE A 28 15.19 -12.16 -22.89
C ILE A 28 14.05 -13.11 -22.55
N GLU A 29 14.30 -14.41 -22.71
CA GLU A 29 13.37 -15.45 -22.27
C GLU A 29 13.45 -15.47 -20.74
N TRP A 30 12.44 -14.88 -20.11
CA TRP A 30 12.31 -14.89 -18.67
C TRP A 30 12.01 -16.34 -18.24
N SER A 31 13.06 -17.08 -17.87
CA SER A 31 12.95 -18.40 -17.26
C SER A 31 12.49 -18.23 -15.81
N GLY A 32 11.25 -17.77 -15.66
CA GLY A 32 10.56 -17.82 -14.38
C GLY A 32 10.04 -19.24 -14.20
N ASP A 33 10.56 -19.96 -13.20
CA ASP A 33 10.03 -21.27 -12.83
C ASP A 33 8.51 -21.17 -12.65
N GLU A 34 7.74 -22.02 -13.35
CA GLU A 34 6.27 -22.03 -13.27
C GLU A 34 5.76 -22.18 -11.82
N ARG A 35 6.59 -22.75 -10.93
CA ARG A 35 6.32 -22.83 -9.48
C ARG A 35 6.32 -21.47 -8.80
N ALA A 36 7.25 -20.58 -9.17
CA ALA A 36 7.32 -19.23 -8.62
C ALA A 36 6.13 -18.38 -9.10
N LEU A 37 5.74 -18.55 -10.36
CA LEU A 37 4.55 -17.88 -10.91
C LEU A 37 3.25 -18.36 -10.23
N ARG A 38 3.11 -19.67 -9.98
CA ARG A 38 1.98 -20.21 -9.23
C ARG A 38 1.95 -19.71 -7.78
N PHE A 39 3.11 -19.63 -7.14
CA PHE A 39 3.24 -19.08 -5.79
C PHE A 39 2.84 -17.60 -5.74
N LEU A 40 3.16 -16.81 -6.76
CA LEU A 40 2.73 -15.42 -6.89
C LEU A 40 1.22 -15.28 -7.18
N GLU A 41 0.66 -16.20 -7.95
CA GLU A 41 -0.78 -16.24 -8.28
C GLU A 41 -1.63 -16.70 -7.09
N GLU A 42 -1.07 -17.58 -6.24
CA GLU A 42 -1.68 -18.09 -5.00
C GLU A 42 -1.36 -17.24 -3.76
N TYR A 43 -0.51 -16.20 -3.89
CA TYR A 43 -0.40 -15.13 -2.91
C TYR A 43 -1.45 -14.07 -3.24
N PRO A 44 -2.70 -14.17 -2.73
CA PRO A 44 -3.47 -12.95 -2.57
C PRO A 44 -2.60 -12.03 -1.71
N ALA A 45 -2.68 -10.72 -1.94
CA ALA A 45 -2.22 -9.69 -1.03
C ALA A 45 -3.03 -9.81 0.28
N SER A 46 -2.84 -10.93 0.98
CA SER A 46 -3.38 -11.21 2.28
C SER A 46 -2.58 -10.33 3.19
N ASP A 47 -3.19 -9.19 3.54
CA ASP A 47 -2.79 -8.46 4.72
C ASP A 47 -2.72 -9.51 5.83
N HIS A 48 -1.50 -9.86 6.23
CA HIS A 48 -1.26 -10.86 7.27
C HIS A 48 -1.63 -10.23 8.61
N VAL A 49 -2.93 -9.95 8.80
CA VAL A 49 -3.46 -9.42 10.05
C VAL A 49 -3.45 -10.53 11.08
N ILE A 50 -2.81 -10.26 12.21
CA ILE A 50 -2.76 -11.15 13.36
C ILE A 50 -3.64 -10.60 14.47
N ASP A 51 -4.14 -11.48 15.34
CA ASP A 51 -4.84 -11.04 16.54
C ASP A 51 -3.85 -10.39 17.51
N GLY A 52 -4.20 -9.20 18.00
CA GLY A 52 -3.40 -8.44 18.94
C GLY A 52 -4.22 -7.41 19.68
N TYR A 53 -3.56 -6.34 20.11
CA TYR A 53 -4.10 -5.30 20.95
C TYR A 53 -3.70 -3.93 20.42
N ARG A 54 -4.62 -2.99 20.55
CA ARG A 54 -4.41 -1.56 20.30
C ARG A 54 -4.94 -0.76 21.47
N VAL A 55 -4.45 0.47 21.65
CA VAL A 55 -4.98 1.39 22.66
C VAL A 55 -5.92 2.38 21.97
N GLN A 56 -7.17 2.45 22.40
CA GLN A 56 -8.08 3.49 21.93
C GLN A 56 -7.86 4.76 22.75
N ILE A 57 -7.64 5.89 22.07
CA ILE A 57 -7.31 7.18 22.72
C ILE A 57 -8.42 8.24 22.58
N PHE A 58 -9.28 8.12 21.57
CA PHE A 58 -10.31 9.12 21.29
C PHE A 58 -11.57 8.48 20.72
N LEU A 59 -12.72 9.08 21.04
CA LEU A 59 -14.02 8.78 20.45
C LEU A 59 -14.85 10.08 20.40
N GLY A 60 -15.27 10.51 19.20
CA GLY A 60 -16.05 11.74 19.07
C GLY A 60 -16.22 12.22 17.63
N ALA A 61 -16.36 13.53 17.45
CA ALA A 61 -16.55 14.14 16.14
C ALA A 61 -15.30 14.00 15.25
N LYS A 62 -15.51 13.99 13.92
CA LYS A 62 -14.44 13.84 12.93
C LYS A 62 -13.36 14.92 13.05
N ALA A 63 -13.75 16.18 13.24
CA ALA A 63 -12.83 17.31 13.28
C ALA A 63 -11.84 17.19 14.44
N ASP A 64 -12.34 16.83 15.62
CA ASP A 64 -11.50 16.63 16.81
C ASP A 64 -10.64 15.38 16.67
N ALA A 65 -11.17 14.30 16.09
CA ALA A 65 -10.40 13.08 15.86
C ALA A 65 -9.17 13.33 14.96
N VAL A 66 -9.33 14.12 13.90
CA VAL A 66 -8.22 14.45 12.99
C VAL A 66 -7.15 15.28 13.70
N LYS A 67 -7.56 16.30 14.47
CA LYS A 67 -6.63 17.12 15.25
C LYS A 67 -5.88 16.30 16.29
N THR A 68 -6.59 15.48 17.06
CA THR A 68 -5.99 14.59 18.08
C THR A 68 -5.00 13.63 17.45
N ARG A 69 -5.33 13.01 16.30
CA ARG A 69 -4.41 12.13 15.57
C ARG A 69 -3.14 12.87 15.15
N GLN A 70 -3.27 14.07 14.60
CA GLN A 70 -2.12 14.85 14.15
C GLN A 70 -1.20 15.20 15.32
N THR A 71 -1.76 15.70 16.44
CA THR A 71 -0.98 15.99 17.65
C THR A 71 -0.30 14.74 18.20
N PHE A 72 -0.99 13.60 18.19
CA PHE A 72 -0.43 12.33 18.65
C PHE A 72 0.77 11.89 17.81
N LEU A 73 0.63 11.90 16.48
CA LEU A 73 1.71 11.50 15.57
C LEU A 73 2.93 12.42 15.65
N LEU A 74 2.75 13.70 15.99
CA LEU A 74 3.86 14.63 16.23
C LEU A 74 4.65 14.29 17.50
N LYS A 75 3.98 13.78 18.54
CA LYS A 75 4.61 13.40 19.81
C LYS A 75 5.19 11.99 19.79
N HIS A 76 4.52 11.08 19.09
CA HIS A 76 4.85 9.65 19.03
C HIS A 76 5.00 9.21 17.57
N PRO A 77 6.10 9.58 16.88
CA PRO A 77 6.31 9.22 15.49
C PRO A 77 6.44 7.69 15.28
N ASP A 78 6.90 6.97 16.30
CA ASP A 78 7.11 5.52 16.24
C ASP A 78 5.83 4.71 16.44
N VAL A 79 4.75 5.34 16.92
CA VAL A 79 3.49 4.66 17.25
C VAL A 79 2.45 4.96 16.17
N PRO A 80 2.02 3.96 15.38
CA PRO A 80 1.02 4.19 14.34
C PRO A 80 -0.34 4.57 14.95
N ALA A 81 -1.05 5.48 14.31
CA ALA A 81 -2.37 5.96 14.73
C ALA A 81 -3.43 5.81 13.63
N TYR A 82 -4.42 4.98 13.90
CA TYR A 82 -5.48 4.56 13.00
C TYR A 82 -6.79 5.27 13.35
N LEU A 83 -7.39 5.95 12.37
CA LEU A 83 -8.70 6.60 12.49
C LEU A 83 -9.76 5.71 11.85
N SER A 84 -10.75 5.30 12.64
CA SER A 84 -11.83 4.40 12.21
C SER A 84 -13.18 5.07 12.45
N TYR A 85 -14.10 4.89 11.50
CA TYR A 85 -15.47 5.38 11.64
C TYR A 85 -16.31 4.37 12.43
N LEU A 86 -16.93 4.84 13.51
CA LEU A 86 -17.85 4.07 14.34
C LEU A 86 -19.13 4.90 14.51
N ALA A 87 -20.07 4.72 13.58
CA ALA A 87 -21.27 5.55 13.48
C ALA A 87 -21.97 5.76 14.84
N PRO A 88 -22.31 7.01 15.20
CA PRO A 88 -22.15 8.26 14.42
C PRO A 88 -20.76 8.93 14.54
N ASN A 89 -19.87 8.39 15.38
CA ASN A 89 -18.61 9.01 15.78
C ASN A 89 -17.39 8.45 15.04
N PHE A 90 -16.23 9.03 15.31
CA PHE A 90 -14.91 8.58 14.90
C PHE A 90 -14.12 8.16 16.12
N ARG A 91 -13.36 7.07 16.00
CA ARG A 91 -12.46 6.58 17.03
C ARG A 91 -11.03 6.54 16.52
N ILE A 92 -10.09 6.70 17.44
CA ILE A 92 -8.65 6.60 17.14
C ILE A 92 -8.06 5.46 17.97
N ARG A 93 -7.40 4.52 17.30
CA ARG A 93 -6.63 3.44 17.91
C ARG A 93 -5.16 3.60 17.57
N VAL A 94 -4.29 3.35 18.53
CA VAL A 94 -2.85 3.54 18.39
C VAL A 94 -2.08 2.30 18.80
N GLY A 95 -0.94 2.10 18.14
CA GLY A 95 -0.02 0.99 18.34
C GLY A 95 -0.52 -0.33 17.77
N ASP A 96 0.43 -1.22 17.47
CA ASP A 96 0.19 -2.60 17.06
C ASP A 96 0.95 -3.50 18.04
N LEU A 97 0.23 -4.05 19.02
CA LEU A 97 0.84 -4.74 20.16
C LEU A 97 0.36 -6.18 20.20
N ARG A 98 1.30 -7.14 20.13
CA ARG A 98 0.97 -8.57 20.18
C ARG A 98 0.50 -9.00 21.58
N ASP A 99 1.11 -8.45 22.62
CA ASP A 99 0.86 -8.82 24.00
C ASP A 99 0.05 -7.78 24.75
N ARG A 100 -0.89 -8.25 25.57
CA ARG A 100 -1.72 -7.38 26.42
C ARG A 100 -0.89 -6.54 27.40
N ILE A 101 0.20 -7.10 27.93
CA ILE A 101 1.08 -6.40 28.89
C ILE A 101 1.73 -5.18 28.22
N SER A 102 2.20 -5.33 26.98
CA SER A 102 2.76 -4.23 26.20
C SER A 102 1.71 -3.16 25.90
N ALA A 103 0.47 -3.56 25.64
CA ALA A 103 -0.66 -2.64 25.48
C ALA A 103 -1.00 -1.87 26.75
N GLU A 104 -0.97 -2.52 27.92
CA GLU A 104 -1.20 -1.84 29.20
C GLU A 104 -0.07 -0.85 29.55
N ARG A 105 1.18 -1.17 29.18
CA ARG A 105 2.31 -0.22 29.31
C ARG A 105 2.06 1.03 28.46
N LEU A 106 1.75 0.85 27.16
CA LEU A 106 1.44 1.97 26.28
C LEU A 106 0.24 2.79 26.82
N ARG A 107 -0.80 2.13 27.31
CA ARG A 107 -1.95 2.81 27.93
C ARG A 107 -1.53 3.61 29.17
N HIS A 108 -0.64 3.06 30.01
CA HIS A 108 -0.14 3.76 31.19
C HIS A 108 0.62 5.03 30.81
N ASP A 109 1.49 4.95 29.81
CA ASP A 109 2.29 6.10 29.33
C ASP A 109 1.39 7.19 28.72
N LEU A 110 0.33 6.77 28.01
CA LEU A 110 -0.64 7.69 27.41
C LEU A 110 -1.69 8.22 28.40
N ARG A 111 -1.77 7.68 29.62
CA ARG A 111 -2.80 8.03 30.59
C ARG A 111 -2.72 9.48 31.03
N GLU A 112 -1.51 10.04 31.11
CA GLU A 112 -1.30 11.44 31.48
C GLU A 112 -1.84 12.40 30.43
N GLU A 113 -1.70 12.04 29.15
CA GLU A 113 -2.18 12.88 28.04
C GLU A 113 -3.65 12.63 27.68
N GLN A 114 -4.10 11.38 27.82
CA GLN A 114 -5.41 10.90 27.42
C GLN A 114 -6.01 10.05 28.55
N PRO A 115 -6.66 10.67 29.54
CA PRO A 115 -7.16 9.96 30.72
C PRO A 115 -8.25 8.93 30.40
N GLY A 116 -8.89 9.04 29.23
CA GLY A 116 -9.92 8.11 28.74
C GLY A 116 -9.40 6.95 27.89
N CYS A 117 -8.09 6.72 27.82
CA CYS A 117 -7.53 5.66 26.98
C CYS A 117 -7.70 4.25 27.58
N TYR A 118 -7.99 3.26 26.72
CA TYR A 118 -8.18 1.87 27.12
C TYR A 118 -7.66 0.87 26.09
N VAL A 119 -7.22 -0.31 26.55
CA VAL A 119 -6.76 -1.41 25.69
C VAL A 119 -7.95 -2.12 25.06
N VAL A 120 -7.85 -2.41 23.76
CA VAL A 120 -8.86 -3.11 22.97
C VAL A 120 -8.19 -4.20 22.15
N GLN A 121 -8.80 -5.38 22.09
CA GLN A 121 -8.35 -6.43 21.19
C GLN A 121 -8.75 -6.07 19.74
N ASP A 122 -7.81 -6.15 18.82
CA ASP A 122 -8.00 -5.80 17.42
C ASP A 122 -7.10 -6.66 16.53
N ARG A 123 -7.36 -6.63 15.22
CA ARG A 123 -6.42 -7.17 14.25
C ARG A 123 -5.34 -6.14 13.96
N ILE A 124 -4.09 -6.54 14.21
CA ILE A 124 -2.92 -5.68 14.07
C ILE A 124 -2.11 -6.08 12.85
N GLU A 125 -1.41 -5.09 12.29
CA GLU A 125 -0.46 -5.31 11.21
C GLU A 125 0.88 -5.69 11.86
N PRO A 126 1.44 -6.88 11.56
CA PRO A 126 2.76 -7.24 12.06
C PRO A 126 3.80 -6.30 11.46
N PRO A 127 4.91 -6.05 12.19
CA PRO A 127 5.99 -5.25 11.65
C PRO A 127 6.48 -5.87 10.34
N ARG A 128 6.70 -5.02 9.32
CA ARG A 128 7.31 -5.46 8.07
C ARG A 128 8.70 -5.95 8.40
N LEU A 129 8.95 -7.23 8.12
CA LEU A 129 10.29 -7.78 8.19
C LEU A 129 11.12 -6.96 7.21
N SER A 130 12.16 -6.27 7.68
CA SER A 130 13.13 -5.64 6.80
C SER A 130 13.71 -6.76 5.94
N GLU A 131 13.38 -6.76 4.64
CA GLU A 131 14.06 -7.62 3.67
C GLU A 131 15.55 -7.36 3.84
N GLY A 132 16.28 -8.40 4.23
CA GLY A 132 17.68 -8.27 4.62
C GLY A 132 18.44 -7.49 3.55
N SER A 133 19.23 -6.52 4.00
CA SER A 133 20.38 -6.02 3.26
C SER A 133 21.09 -7.23 2.65
N THR A 134 20.90 -7.44 1.36
CA THR A 134 21.60 -8.49 0.63
C THR A 134 23.08 -8.12 0.72
N PRO A 135 23.95 -9.01 1.25
CA PRO A 135 25.38 -8.75 1.31
C PRO A 135 25.98 -8.57 -0.09
#